data_AF-A0A438WKR9-F1
#
_entry.id   AF-A0A438WKR9-F1
#
_cell.length_a   1.000
_cell.length_b   1.000
_cell.length_c   1.000
_cell.angle_alpha   90.00
_cell.angle_beta   90.00
_cell.angle_gamma   90.00
#
_symmetry.space_group_name_H-M   'P 1'
#
loop_
_entity.id
_entity.type
_entity.pdbx_description
1 polymer ?
#
loop_
_entity_poly.entity_id
_entity_poly.type
_entity_poly.pdbx_seq_one_letter_code
_entity_poly.pdbx_strand_id
1 'polypeptide(L)'
;LTLSLQDILARYKRMDGYKTLYQPGLDHAGIATQNVVEKQLLSQGIKKEDLGREEFIKKVWEWKEKSGGAILEQMKHLGVSAAFSRTRFTMDKGLQRAVKLAFLKWYEQGLIVQDNYMVNWCTKDGALSDIEVEYEERKGALYYIRYYLENQKDYLVVATTRPETLFGDSALMVNPNDERYKHLVGQKAI
;
A
#
# COMPACT_ATOMS: atom_id res chain seq x y z
N LEU A 1 17.79 17.89 -1.17
CA LEU A 1 18.22 17.59 0.21
C LEU A 1 18.86 16.21 0.33
N THR A 2 18.12 15.11 0.14
CA THR A 2 18.61 13.73 0.34
C THR A 2 19.87 13.40 -0.46
N LEU A 3 19.87 13.67 -1.77
CA LEU A 3 21.01 13.40 -2.65
C LEU A 3 22.27 14.17 -2.21
N SER A 4 22.11 15.42 -1.78
CA SER A 4 23.21 16.27 -1.32
C SER A 4 23.86 15.71 -0.04
N LEU A 5 23.06 15.26 0.93
CA LEU A 5 23.56 14.68 2.18
C LEU A 5 24.31 13.36 1.92
N GLN A 6 23.73 12.48 1.09
CA GLN A 6 24.36 11.22 0.70
C GLN A 6 25.69 11.46 -0.03
N ASP A 7 25.74 12.45 -0.93
CA ASP A 7 26.93 12.78 -1.69
C ASP A 7 28.04 13.39 -0.82
N ILE A 8 27.70 14.29 0.12
CA ILE A 8 28.67 14.85 1.09
C ILE A 8 29.34 13.72 1.87
N LEU A 9 28.56 12.79 2.41
CA LEU A 9 29.09 11.65 3.16
C LEU A 9 29.95 10.73 2.28
N ALA A 10 29.49 10.45 1.05
CA ALA A 10 30.22 9.60 0.13
C ALA A 10 31.58 10.20 -0.25
N ARG A 11 31.62 11.51 -0.53
CA ARG A 11 32.84 12.25 -0.83
C ARG A 11 33.76 12.32 0.37
N TYR A 12 33.24 12.70 1.54
CA TYR A 12 34.00 12.76 2.77
C TYR A 12 34.71 11.43 3.05
N LYS A 13 33.98 10.32 3.04
CA LYS A 13 34.57 9.00 3.30
C LYS A 13 35.55 8.55 2.23
N ARG A 14 35.31 8.90 0.97
CA ARG A 14 36.25 8.63 -0.12
C ARG A 14 37.57 9.39 0.06
N MET A 15 37.50 10.64 0.54
CA MET A 15 38.67 11.46 0.85
C MET A 15 39.38 10.99 2.14
N ASP A 16 38.64 10.44 3.10
CA ASP A 16 39.10 9.82 4.35
C ASP A 16 39.74 8.43 4.14
N GLY A 17 40.08 8.07 2.89
CA GLY A 17 40.77 6.83 2.53
C GLY A 17 39.90 5.57 2.41
N TYR A 18 38.59 5.67 2.60
CA TYR A 18 37.69 4.51 2.49
C TYR A 18 37.35 4.16 1.03
N LYS A 19 37.20 2.86 0.77
CA LYS A 19 36.62 2.34 -0.48
C LYS A 19 35.10 2.55 -0.49
N THR A 20 34.67 3.77 -0.79
CA THR A 20 33.26 4.16 -0.73
C THR A 20 32.50 3.85 -2.02
N LEU A 21 31.46 3.02 -1.94
CA LEU A 21 30.50 2.77 -3.02
C LEU A 21 29.20 3.53 -2.75
N TYR A 22 28.88 4.49 -3.62
CA TYR A 22 27.55 5.10 -3.68
C TYR A 22 26.82 4.57 -4.90
N GLN A 23 25.95 3.58 -4.68
CA GLN A 23 25.25 2.85 -5.72
C GLN A 23 23.92 3.54 -6.06
N PRO A 24 23.76 4.14 -7.26
CA PRO A 24 22.48 4.72 -7.66
C PRO A 24 21.51 3.62 -8.07
N GLY A 25 20.22 3.90 -7.89
CA GLY A 25 19.15 3.01 -8.29
C GLY A 25 17.85 3.77 -8.53
N LEU A 26 17.02 3.22 -9.40
CA LEU A 26 15.67 3.70 -9.69
C LEU A 26 14.66 2.66 -9.22
N ASP A 27 13.52 3.13 -8.71
CA ASP A 27 12.40 2.29 -8.32
C ASP A 27 11.29 2.35 -9.37
N HIS A 28 10.68 1.20 -9.65
CA HIS A 28 9.48 1.06 -10.45
C HIS A 28 8.21 1.58 -9.74
N ALA A 29 8.22 1.69 -8.41
CA ALA A 29 7.17 2.27 -7.57
C ALA A 29 5.74 1.73 -7.81
N GLY A 30 5.59 0.51 -8.35
CA GLY A 30 4.34 -0.24 -8.50
C GLY A 30 3.08 0.62 -8.71
N ILE A 31 2.25 0.69 -7.67
CA ILE A 31 0.95 1.40 -7.63
C ILE A 31 1.11 2.91 -7.91
N ALA A 32 2.17 3.56 -7.43
CA ALA A 32 2.40 4.98 -7.67
C ALA A 32 2.65 5.28 -9.16
N THR A 33 3.49 4.48 -9.81
CA THR A 33 3.73 4.61 -11.27
C THR A 33 2.47 4.31 -12.06
N GLN A 34 1.73 3.26 -11.67
CA GLN A 34 0.47 2.92 -12.30
C GLN A 34 -0.52 4.10 -12.24
N ASN A 35 -0.68 4.71 -11.07
CA ASN A 35 -1.56 5.86 -10.87
C ASN A 35 -1.16 7.09 -11.71
N VAL A 36 0.13 7.36 -11.87
CA VAL A 36 0.61 8.46 -12.70
C VAL A 36 0.33 8.20 -14.18
N VAL A 37 0.62 6.99 -14.67
CA VAL A 37 0.38 6.61 -16.07
C VAL A 37 -1.12 6.58 -16.38
N GLU A 38 -1.95 6.06 -15.47
CA GLU A 38 -3.41 6.09 -15.59
C GLU A 38 -3.94 7.53 -15.69
N LYS A 39 -3.49 8.44 -14.83
CA LYS A 39 -3.88 9.86 -14.89
C LYS A 39 -3.48 10.50 -16.22
N GLN A 40 -2.30 10.17 -16.74
CA GLN A 40 -1.84 10.69 -18.01
C GLN A 40 -2.67 10.15 -19.19
N LEU A 41 -2.99 8.85 -19.20
CA LEU A 41 -3.85 8.25 -20.23
C LEU A 41 -5.27 8.83 -20.17
N LEU A 42 -5.80 9.02 -18.96
CA LEU A 42 -7.11 9.63 -18.77
C LEU A 42 -7.15 11.07 -19.27
N SER A 43 -6.07 11.85 -19.11
CA SER A 43 -5.96 13.20 -19.68
C SER A 43 -5.95 13.22 -21.22
N GLN A 44 -5.61 12.10 -21.85
CA GLN A 44 -5.68 11.88 -23.30
C GLN A 44 -7.03 11.26 -23.73
N GLY A 45 -7.96 11.06 -22.78
CA GLY A 45 -9.27 10.46 -23.03
C GLY A 45 -9.26 8.94 -23.12
N ILE A 46 -8.13 8.27 -22.82
CA ILE A 46 -7.99 6.82 -22.93
C ILE A 46 -8.15 6.18 -21.56
N LYS A 47 -9.08 5.23 -21.42
CA LYS A 47 -9.26 4.48 -20.17
C LYS A 47 -8.39 3.22 -20.18
N LYS A 48 -7.89 2.83 -19.01
CA LYS A 48 -7.03 1.66 -18.85
C LYS A 48 -7.70 0.37 -19.30
N GLU A 49 -9.01 0.26 -19.05
CA GLU A 49 -9.82 -0.90 -19.41
C GLU A 49 -9.85 -1.13 -20.93
N ASP A 50 -9.71 -0.05 -21.71
CA ASP A 50 -9.79 -0.09 -23.18
C ASP A 50 -8.46 -0.53 -23.84
N LEU A 51 -7.31 -0.32 -23.19
CA LEU A 51 -5.98 -0.70 -23.74
C LEU A 51 -5.66 -2.18 -23.59
N GLY A 52 -6.22 -2.84 -22.56
CA GLY A 52 -5.77 -4.17 -22.14
C GLY A 52 -4.38 -4.16 -21.47
N ARG A 53 -4.03 -5.30 -20.87
CA ARG A 53 -2.85 -5.42 -19.98
C ARG A 53 -1.51 -5.20 -20.70
N GLU A 54 -1.34 -5.78 -21.88
CA GLU A 54 -0.04 -5.78 -22.58
C GLU A 54 0.33 -4.37 -23.06
N GLU A 55 -0.60 -3.67 -23.70
CA GLU A 55 -0.39 -2.29 -24.16
C GLU A 55 -0.21 -1.32 -22.99
N PHE A 56 -0.95 -1.52 -21.89
CA PHE A 56 -0.74 -0.75 -20.67
C PHE A 56 0.68 -0.92 -20.11
N ILE A 57 1.19 -2.16 -20.05
CA ILE A 57 2.57 -2.43 -19.59
C ILE A 57 3.59 -1.72 -20.51
N LYS A 58 3.39 -1.73 -21.83
CA LYS A 58 4.27 -0.99 -22.76
C LYS A 58 4.29 0.50 -22.44
N LYS A 59 3.12 1.12 -22.20
CA LYS A 59 3.02 2.53 -21.80
C LYS A 59 3.72 2.84 -20.48
N VAL A 60 3.63 1.94 -19.49
CA VAL A 60 4.35 2.08 -18.23
C VAL A 60 5.87 2.06 -18.44
N TRP A 61 6.38 1.18 -19.31
CA TRP A 61 7.80 1.14 -19.65
C TRP A 61 8.26 2.38 -20.41
N GLU A 62 7.47 2.88 -21.37
CA GLU A 62 7.75 4.14 -22.06
C GLU A 62 7.89 5.31 -21.07
N TRP A 63 6.95 5.40 -20.12
CA TRP A 63 7.00 6.39 -19.05
C TRP A 63 8.25 6.24 -18.17
N LYS A 64 8.60 5.01 -17.79
CA LYS A 64 9.79 4.72 -16.99
C LYS A 64 11.07 5.17 -17.68
N GLU A 65 11.21 4.96 -18.99
CA GLU A 65 12.42 5.38 -19.72
C GLU A 65 12.54 6.91 -19.72
N LYS A 66 11.44 7.61 -19.95
CA LYS A 66 11.40 9.09 -19.91
C LYS A 66 11.69 9.63 -18.50
N SER A 67 11.00 9.11 -17.48
CA SER A 67 11.12 9.58 -16.10
C SER A 67 12.47 9.20 -15.48
N GLY A 68 12.89 7.94 -15.64
CA GLY A 68 14.17 7.44 -15.12
C GLY A 68 15.37 8.14 -15.75
N GLY A 69 15.32 8.43 -17.05
CA GLY A 69 16.33 9.24 -17.72
C GLY A 69 16.44 10.64 -17.10
N ALA A 70 15.31 11.32 -16.88
CA ALA A 70 15.29 12.65 -16.29
C ALA A 70 15.86 12.67 -14.86
N ILE A 71 15.54 11.67 -14.02
CA ILE A 71 16.06 11.56 -12.65
C ILE A 71 17.58 11.42 -12.65
N LEU A 72 18.12 10.54 -13.50
CA LEU A 72 19.58 10.35 -13.59
C LEU A 72 20.29 11.60 -14.09
N GLU A 73 19.71 12.30 -15.06
CA GLU A 73 20.26 13.58 -15.54
C GLU A 73 20.24 14.65 -14.46
N GLN A 74 19.16 14.75 -13.67
CA GLN A 74 19.11 15.66 -12.52
C GLN A 74 20.21 15.34 -11.50
N MET A 75 20.44 14.06 -11.18
CA MET A 75 21.53 13.65 -10.30
C MET A 75 22.90 14.08 -10.82
N LYS A 76 23.15 13.93 -12.13
CA LYS A 76 24.40 14.37 -12.76
C LYS A 76 24.56 15.89 -12.72
N HIS A 77 23.51 16.65 -13.03
CA HIS A 77 23.52 18.11 -13.00
C HIS A 77 23.77 18.66 -11.58
N LEU A 78 23.27 17.97 -10.55
CA LEU A 78 23.54 18.30 -9.15
C LEU A 78 24.96 17.92 -8.69
N GLY A 79 25.77 17.30 -9.55
CA GLY A 79 27.13 16.90 -9.24
C GLY A 79 27.24 15.69 -8.32
N VAL A 80 26.22 14.82 -8.28
CA VAL A 80 26.23 13.61 -7.43
C VAL A 80 27.35 12.65 -7.86
N SER A 81 28.23 12.26 -6.94
CA SER A 81 29.39 11.39 -7.18
C SER A 81 29.09 9.89 -7.06
N ALA A 82 27.90 9.48 -7.49
CA ALA A 82 27.45 8.11 -7.50
C ALA A 82 28.12 7.27 -8.60
N ALA A 83 28.19 5.96 -8.40
CA ALA A 83 28.71 5.01 -9.37
C ALA A 83 27.68 4.73 -10.49
N PHE A 84 27.46 5.70 -11.37
CA PHE A 84 26.45 5.63 -12.45
C PHE A 84 26.62 4.41 -13.38
N SER A 85 27.84 3.93 -13.58
CA SER A 85 28.11 2.71 -14.37
C SER A 85 27.47 1.45 -13.78
N ARG A 86 27.08 1.48 -12.50
CA ARG A 86 26.46 0.35 -11.81
C ARG A 86 24.96 0.52 -11.61
N THR A 87 24.33 1.57 -12.14
CA THR A 87 22.93 1.93 -11.86
C THR A 87 22.00 0.72 -11.93
N ARG A 88 21.16 0.56 -10.90
CA ARG A 88 20.18 -0.53 -10.79
C ARG A 88 18.76 -0.04 -11.00
N PHE A 89 17.89 -0.95 -11.42
CA PHE A 89 16.46 -0.71 -11.48
C PHE A 89 15.74 -1.90 -10.86
N THR A 90 14.75 -1.67 -10.01
CA THR A 90 14.09 -2.73 -9.23
C THR A 90 13.54 -3.87 -10.09
N MET A 91 13.12 -3.57 -11.32
CA MET A 91 12.65 -4.58 -12.28
C MET A 91 13.74 -5.04 -13.28
N ASP A 92 15.02 -4.78 -13.02
CA ASP A 92 16.11 -5.36 -13.81
C ASP A 92 16.26 -6.86 -13.55
N LYS A 93 16.89 -7.58 -14.49
CA LYS A 93 17.01 -9.05 -14.42
C LYS A 93 17.69 -9.55 -13.14
N GLY A 94 18.61 -8.76 -12.58
CA GLY A 94 19.34 -9.13 -11.37
C GLY A 94 18.47 -9.01 -10.13
N LEU A 95 17.78 -7.88 -9.98
CA LEU A 95 16.89 -7.63 -8.83
C LEU A 95 15.61 -8.46 -8.90
N GLN A 96 15.06 -8.71 -10.09
CA GLN A 96 13.96 -9.67 -10.26
C GLN A 96 14.35 -11.07 -9.76
N ARG A 97 15.56 -11.53 -10.06
CA ARG A 97 16.06 -12.81 -9.55
C ARG A 97 16.23 -12.78 -8.02
N ALA A 98 16.74 -11.68 -7.47
CA ALA A 98 16.90 -11.53 -6.03
C ALA A 98 15.56 -11.62 -5.29
N VAL A 99 14.51 -10.95 -5.78
CA VAL A 99 13.16 -11.01 -5.20
C VAL A 99 12.59 -12.42 -5.26
N LYS A 100 12.71 -13.12 -6.41
CA LYS A 100 12.24 -14.51 -6.55
C LYS A 100 12.95 -15.46 -5.58
N LEU A 101 14.26 -15.31 -5.41
CA LEU A 101 15.04 -16.12 -4.47
C LEU A 101 14.64 -15.84 -3.01
N ALA A 102 14.44 -14.56 -2.66
CA ALA A 102 13.99 -14.18 -1.31
C ALA A 102 12.60 -14.76 -1.01
N PHE A 103 11.66 -14.64 -1.96
CA PHE A 103 10.33 -15.22 -1.84
C PHE A 103 10.39 -16.74 -1.63
N LEU A 104 11.12 -17.46 -2.50
CA LEU A 104 11.25 -18.92 -2.38
C LEU A 104 11.83 -19.32 -1.03
N LYS A 105 12.90 -18.65 -0.58
CA LYS A 105 13.53 -18.94 0.70
C LYS A 105 12.58 -18.74 1.87
N TRP A 106 11.81 -17.65 1.89
CA TRP A 106 10.86 -17.37 2.97
C TRP A 106 9.65 -18.31 2.92
N TYR A 107 9.22 -18.70 1.73
CA TYR A 107 8.19 -19.71 1.55
C TYR A 107 8.64 -21.09 2.07
N GLU A 108 9.84 -21.55 1.69
CA GLU A 108 10.42 -22.81 2.19
C GLU A 108 10.64 -22.82 3.71
N GLN A 109 10.84 -21.64 4.31
CA GLN A 109 10.95 -21.46 5.76
C GLN A 109 9.59 -21.38 6.49
N GLY A 110 8.47 -21.40 5.76
CA GLY A 110 7.13 -21.26 6.34
C GLY A 110 6.78 -19.84 6.80
N LEU A 111 7.54 -18.82 6.37
CA LEU A 111 7.30 -17.41 6.70
C LEU A 111 6.26 -16.76 5.77
N ILE A 112 6.05 -17.34 4.59
CA ILE A 112 5.03 -16.92 3.64
C ILE A 112 3.93 -17.98 3.62
N VAL A 113 2.71 -17.56 3.96
CA VAL A 113 1.52 -18.40 3.98
C VAL A 113 0.45 -17.84 3.05
N GLN A 114 -0.42 -18.71 2.56
CA GLN A 114 -1.61 -18.34 1.81
C GLN A 114 -2.84 -18.75 2.62
N ASP A 115 -3.62 -17.78 3.07
CA ASP A 115 -4.85 -18.00 3.83
C ASP A 115 -5.80 -16.81 3.65
N ASN A 116 -7.02 -16.94 4.16
CA ASN A 116 -8.01 -15.88 4.20
C ASN A 116 -7.85 -15.06 5.48
N TYR A 117 -7.57 -13.77 5.32
CA TYR A 117 -7.52 -12.81 6.42
C TYR A 117 -8.19 -11.50 6.01
N MET A 118 -8.57 -10.67 7.00
CA MET A 118 -9.13 -9.35 6.72
C MET A 118 -8.03 -8.44 6.16
N VAL A 119 -8.25 -7.89 4.97
CA VAL A 119 -7.32 -7.00 4.28
C VAL A 119 -7.91 -5.60 4.12
N ASN A 120 -7.05 -4.59 4.04
CA ASN A 120 -7.49 -3.28 3.58
C ASN A 120 -7.67 -3.33 2.06
N TRP A 121 -8.90 -3.12 1.59
CA TRP A 121 -9.22 -3.19 0.17
C TRP A 121 -9.59 -1.80 -0.39
N CYS A 122 -8.76 -1.30 -1.29
CA CYS A 122 -9.09 -0.15 -2.14
C CYS A 122 -9.92 -0.63 -3.33
N THR A 123 -11.08 -0.02 -3.55
CA THR A 123 -11.96 -0.34 -4.69
C THR A 123 -11.32 -0.06 -6.05
N LYS A 124 -10.26 0.76 -6.09
CA LYS A 124 -9.49 1.08 -7.29
C LYS A 124 -8.24 0.20 -7.46
N ASP A 125 -7.44 0.07 -6.40
CA ASP A 125 -6.07 -0.46 -6.48
C ASP A 125 -5.92 -1.88 -5.90
N GLY A 126 -6.95 -2.42 -5.25
CA GLY A 126 -6.95 -3.76 -4.65
C GLY A 126 -6.47 -3.78 -3.21
N ALA A 127 -5.82 -4.88 -2.80
CA ALA A 127 -5.34 -5.07 -1.44
C ALA A 127 -4.15 -4.15 -1.13
N LEU A 128 -4.20 -3.48 0.01
CA LEU A 128 -3.16 -2.58 0.51
C LEU A 128 -2.64 -3.06 1.87
N SER A 129 -1.36 -2.84 2.11
CA SER A 129 -0.75 -3.05 3.42
C SER A 129 -1.11 -1.93 4.40
N ASP A 130 -1.06 -2.18 5.71
CA ASP A 130 -1.40 -1.18 6.73
C ASP A 130 -0.55 0.10 6.63
N ILE A 131 0.72 -0.01 6.21
CA ILE A 131 1.63 1.13 6.04
C ILE A 131 1.27 2.01 4.83
N GLU A 132 0.46 1.51 3.89
CA GLU A 132 -0.02 2.26 2.73
C GLU A 132 -1.37 2.95 3.00
N VAL A 133 -1.96 2.74 4.18
CA VAL A 133 -3.23 3.35 4.57
C VAL A 133 -2.98 4.64 5.37
N GLU A 134 -3.45 5.74 4.83
CA GLU A 134 -3.43 7.04 5.51
C GLU A 134 -4.78 7.32 6.18
N TYR A 135 -4.73 7.78 7.42
CA TYR A 135 -5.92 8.15 8.20
C TYR A 135 -6.17 9.66 8.10
N GLU A 136 -7.40 10.03 7.71
CA GLU A 136 -7.85 11.40 7.64
C GLU A 136 -9.11 11.57 8.50
N GLU A 137 -9.14 12.61 9.33
CA GLU A 137 -10.35 12.96 10.08
C GLU A 137 -11.41 13.56 9.15
N ARG A 138 -12.61 12.97 9.17
CA ARG A 138 -13.76 13.46 8.40
C ARG A 138 -14.98 13.58 9.28
N LYS A 139 -15.77 14.63 9.05
CA LYS A 139 -17.09 14.77 9.71
C LYS A 139 -18.01 13.68 9.18
N GLY A 140 -18.49 12.83 10.08
CA GLY A 140 -19.46 11.77 9.80
C GLY A 140 -20.72 11.91 10.66
N ALA A 141 -21.58 10.90 10.58
CA ALA A 141 -22.74 10.74 11.44
C ALA A 141 -22.57 9.52 12.33
N LEU A 142 -23.11 9.59 13.55
CA LEU A 142 -23.21 8.44 14.46
C LEU A 142 -24.67 8.02 14.57
N TYR A 143 -24.96 6.80 14.11
CA TYR A 143 -26.30 6.23 14.08
C TYR A 143 -26.53 5.36 15.30
N TYR A 144 -27.76 5.36 15.81
CA TYR A 144 -28.19 4.51 16.93
C TYR A 144 -29.27 3.55 16.43
N ILE A 145 -28.94 2.26 16.32
CA ILE A 145 -29.81 1.23 15.76
C ILE A 145 -30.32 0.33 16.89
N ARG A 146 -31.61 0.03 16.90
CA ARG A 146 -32.23 -0.92 17.85
C ARG A 146 -32.26 -2.32 17.25
N TYR A 147 -31.69 -3.29 17.97
CA TYR A 147 -31.82 -4.71 17.69
C TYR A 147 -32.79 -5.30 18.69
N TYR A 148 -33.93 -5.81 18.22
CA TYR A 148 -34.92 -6.42 19.09
C TYR A 148 -34.48 -7.84 19.42
N LEU A 149 -34.75 -8.27 20.65
CA LEU A 149 -34.54 -9.67 21.02
C LEU A 149 -35.69 -10.53 20.50
N GLU A 150 -35.49 -11.84 20.50
CA GLU A 150 -36.50 -12.81 20.05
C GLU A 150 -37.85 -12.66 20.76
N ASN A 151 -37.85 -12.17 22.01
CA ASN A 151 -39.06 -11.87 22.77
C ASN A 151 -39.81 -10.59 22.32
N GLN A 152 -39.23 -9.82 21.40
CA GLN A 152 -39.68 -8.52 20.85
C GLN A 152 -40.08 -7.45 21.88
N LYS A 153 -39.72 -7.63 23.15
CA LYS A 153 -39.98 -6.68 24.24
C LYS A 153 -38.73 -5.89 24.59
N ASP A 154 -37.59 -6.57 24.58
CA ASP A 154 -36.30 -5.99 24.92
C ASP A 154 -35.51 -5.70 23.64
N TYR A 155 -34.63 -4.70 23.70
CA TYR A 155 -33.76 -4.34 22.60
C TYR A 155 -32.40 -3.85 23.10
N LEU A 156 -31.37 -4.02 22.25
CA LEU A 156 -30.08 -3.36 22.43
C LEU A 156 -29.96 -2.20 21.44
N VAL A 157 -29.31 -1.11 21.88
CA VAL A 157 -28.96 0.02 21.03
C VAL A 157 -27.50 -0.07 20.67
N VAL A 158 -27.19 -0.18 19.38
CA VAL A 158 -25.82 -0.15 18.85
C VAL A 158 -25.55 1.22 18.24
N ALA A 159 -24.46 1.84 18.66
CA ALA A 159 -23.92 3.04 18.03
C ALA A 159 -22.92 2.66 16.92
N THR A 160 -23.18 3.05 15.68
CA THR A 160 -22.31 2.76 14.53
C THR A 160 -22.17 3.96 13.59
N THR A 161 -21.00 4.12 12.98
CA THR A 161 -20.79 5.08 11.88
C THR A 161 -21.10 4.48 10.51
N ARG A 162 -21.38 3.17 10.46
CA ARG A 162 -21.58 2.39 9.23
C ARG A 162 -22.89 1.60 9.30
N PRO A 163 -24.06 2.24 9.19
CA PRO A 163 -25.35 1.55 9.27
C PRO A 163 -25.53 0.51 8.16
N GLU A 164 -24.83 0.64 7.03
CA GLU A 164 -24.88 -0.30 5.92
C GLU A 164 -24.30 -1.68 6.24
N THR A 165 -23.47 -1.81 7.29
CA THR A 165 -22.89 -3.09 7.70
C THR A 165 -23.82 -3.93 8.57
N LEU A 166 -24.96 -3.38 9.00
CA LEU A 166 -26.00 -4.05 9.80
C LEU A 166 -26.32 -5.46 9.29
N PHE A 167 -26.45 -5.63 7.98
CA PHE A 167 -26.81 -6.91 7.37
C PHE A 167 -25.70 -7.97 7.41
N GLY A 168 -24.47 -7.57 7.73
CA GLY A 168 -23.33 -8.46 7.93
C GLY A 168 -23.11 -8.83 9.40
N ASP A 169 -23.89 -8.28 10.33
CA ASP A 169 -23.72 -8.53 11.74
C ASP A 169 -24.02 -9.99 12.08
N SER A 170 -23.09 -10.63 12.77
CA SER A 170 -23.20 -12.03 13.21
C SER A 170 -23.39 -12.16 14.72
N ALA A 171 -23.11 -11.10 15.48
CA ALA A 171 -23.24 -11.08 16.93
C ALA A 171 -23.32 -9.64 17.46
N LEU A 172 -23.95 -9.48 18.62
CA LEU A 172 -23.88 -8.27 19.43
C LEU A 172 -22.94 -8.54 20.62
N MET A 173 -21.99 -7.63 20.85
CA MET A 173 -21.01 -7.77 21.92
C MET A 173 -21.31 -6.76 23.03
N VAL A 174 -21.38 -7.25 24.27
CA VAL A 174 -21.52 -6.42 25.47
C VAL A 174 -20.32 -6.63 26.38
N ASN A 175 -19.90 -5.58 27.07
CA ASN A 175 -18.80 -5.68 28.04
C ASN A 175 -19.25 -6.62 29.19
N PRO A 176 -18.46 -7.64 29.57
CA PRO A 176 -18.84 -8.61 30.60
C PRO A 176 -19.10 -7.98 31.99
N ASN A 177 -18.50 -6.82 32.27
CA ASN A 177 -18.67 -6.10 33.52
C ASN A 177 -19.85 -5.10 33.50
N ASP A 178 -20.53 -4.94 32.37
CA ASP A 178 -21.64 -3.99 32.24
C ASP A 178 -22.95 -4.58 32.78
N GLU A 179 -23.30 -4.20 34.01
CA GLU A 179 -24.49 -4.71 34.71
C GLU A 179 -25.80 -4.43 33.96
N ARG A 180 -25.83 -3.38 33.13
CA ARG A 180 -27.02 -2.99 32.36
C ARG A 180 -27.44 -4.08 31.38
N TYR A 181 -26.51 -4.89 30.88
CA TYR A 181 -26.77 -5.86 29.81
C TYR A 181 -26.51 -7.31 30.21
N LYS A 182 -26.06 -7.58 31.45
CA LYS A 182 -25.81 -8.95 31.96
C LYS A 182 -26.99 -9.90 31.74
N HIS A 183 -28.21 -9.39 31.90
CA HIS A 183 -29.45 -10.17 31.72
C HIS A 183 -29.77 -10.50 30.25
N LEU A 184 -29.11 -9.84 29.29
CA LEU A 184 -29.30 -10.04 27.84
C LEU A 184 -28.25 -10.98 27.23
N VAL A 185 -27.19 -11.32 27.97
CA VAL A 185 -26.13 -12.20 27.49
C VAL A 185 -26.68 -13.60 27.21
N GLY A 186 -26.38 -14.13 26.02
CA GLY A 186 -26.86 -15.44 25.56
C GLY A 186 -28.23 -15.40 24.88
N GLN A 187 -28.90 -14.25 24.85
CA GLN A 187 -30.13 -14.08 24.08
C GLN A 187 -29.83 -13.81 22.60
N LYS A 188 -30.82 -14.10 21.73
CA LYS A 188 -30.71 -13.89 20.28
C LYS A 188 -31.44 -12.60 19.87
N ALA A 189 -30.74 -11.78 19.09
CA ALA A 189 -31.31 -10.61 18.43
C ALA A 189 -31.87 -10.98 17.04
N ILE A 190 -32.92 -10.25 16.62
CA ILE A 190 -33.60 -10.35 15.32
C ILE A 190 -33.44 -9.01 14.59
#